data_AF-A0A4Q3C8V0-F1
#
_entry.id   AF-A0A4Q3C8V0-F1
#
_cell.length_a   1.000
_cell.length_b   1.000
_cell.length_c   1.000
_cell.angle_alpha   90.00
_cell.angle_beta   90.00
_cell.angle_gamma   90.00
#
_symmetry.space_group_name_H-M   'P 1'
#
loop_
_entity.id
_entity.type
_entity.pdbx_description
1 polymer ?
#
loop_
_entity_poly.entity_id
_entity_poly.type
_entity_poly.pdbx_seq_one_letter_code
_entity_poly.pdbx_strand_id
1 'polypeptide(L)'
;MRRLLALLILIGVLLPATCMRSQPPAKSDAVALRFVPVSLTAPERKAAAGLVPFRLDRIWRMESRYRLFGGYSGLVALGDGRLLAISDFGVMLRFSPPDGPQSAPLGGDVRGLNADQHKTARDFEALTADPVRKAFWASM
;
A
#
# COMPACT_ATOMS: atom_id res chain seq x y z
N MET A 1 35.46 24.81 -18.58
CA MET A 1 35.90 24.96 -17.18
C MET A 1 34.76 25.30 -16.23
N ARG A 2 34.14 26.50 -16.29
CA ARG A 2 33.04 26.90 -15.38
C ARG A 2 31.85 25.92 -15.29
N ARG A 3 31.37 25.41 -16.42
CA ARG A 3 30.27 24.41 -16.46
C ARG A 3 30.65 23.07 -15.83
N LEU A 4 31.92 22.67 -15.97
CA LEU A 4 32.45 21.43 -15.41
C LEU A 4 32.56 21.54 -13.88
N LEU A 5 33.03 22.69 -13.39
CA LEU A 5 33.04 23.00 -11.95
C LEU A 5 31.63 23.00 -11.36
N ALA A 6 30.67 23.62 -12.05
CA ALA A 6 29.28 23.64 -11.60
C ALA A 6 28.66 22.23 -11.52
N LEU A 7 28.95 21.37 -12.50
CA LEU A 7 28.54 19.96 -12.49
C LEU A 7 29.17 19.17 -11.33
N LEU A 8 30.47 19.36 -11.07
CA LEU A 8 31.16 18.69 -9.98
C LEU A 8 30.64 19.13 -8.60
N ILE A 9 30.35 20.43 -8.44
CA ILE A 9 29.72 20.96 -7.22
C ILE A 9 28.32 20.37 -7.06
N LEU A 10 27.51 20.35 -8.11
CA LEU A 10 26.16 19.79 -8.07
C LEU A 10 26.18 18.29 -7.70
N ILE A 11 27.06 17.51 -8.33
CA ILE A 11 27.24 16.08 -8.02
C ILE A 11 27.75 15.90 -6.58
N GLY A 12 28.72 16.71 -6.16
CA GLY A 12 29.28 16.67 -4.81
C GLY A 12 28.28 17.03 -3.70
N VAL A 13 27.26 17.84 -4.01
CA VAL A 13 26.16 18.14 -3.09
C VAL A 13 25.06 17.07 -3.14
N LEU A 14 24.68 16.63 -4.34
CA LEU A 14 23.56 15.70 -4.52
C LEU A 14 23.90 14.27 -4.10
N LEU A 15 25.11 13.77 -4.40
CA LEU A 15 25.51 12.40 -4.05
C LEU A 15 25.38 12.12 -2.55
N PRO A 16 26.01 12.86 -1.63
CA PRO A 16 25.87 12.61 -0.21
C PRO A 16 24.42 12.81 0.26
N ALA A 17 23.71 13.82 -0.25
CA ALA A 17 22.30 14.02 0.08
C ALA A 17 21.41 12.83 -0.32
N THR A 18 21.70 12.16 -1.44
CA THR A 18 20.97 10.97 -1.90
C THR A 18 21.42 9.67 -1.21
N CYS A 19 22.69 9.57 -0.81
CA CYS A 19 23.26 8.37 -0.17
C CYS A 19 23.09 8.37 1.36
N MET A 20 22.87 9.53 2.00
CA MET A 20 22.59 9.66 3.44
C MET A 20 21.15 9.28 3.80
N ARG A 21 20.54 8.35 3.06
CA ARG A 21 19.21 7.83 3.41
C ARG A 21 19.35 6.86 4.58
N SER A 22 18.47 6.99 5.57
CA SER A 22 18.37 6.00 6.63
C SER A 22 18.12 4.61 6.04
N GLN A 23 18.78 3.58 6.59
CA GLN A 23 18.50 2.21 6.20
C GLN A 23 17.02 1.92 6.48
N PRO A 24 16.28 1.34 5.52
CA PRO A 24 14.94 0.88 5.78
C PRO A 24 14.96 -0.12 6.96
N PRO A 25 13.93 -0.16 7.80
CA PRO A 25 13.82 -1.18 8.82
C PRO A 25 13.91 -2.58 8.19
N ALA A 26 14.53 -3.51 8.89
CA ALA A 26 14.68 -4.89 8.43
C ALA A 26 13.31 -5.49 8.08
N LYS A 27 13.20 -6.03 6.86
CA LYS A 27 12.01 -6.73 6.38
C LYS A 27 11.91 -8.13 7.01
N SER A 28 10.70 -8.64 7.11
CA SER A 28 10.37 -9.95 7.67
C SER A 28 9.49 -10.74 6.71
N ASP A 29 9.59 -12.06 6.74
CA ASP A 29 8.67 -12.94 6.00
C ASP A 29 7.39 -13.23 6.78
N ALA A 30 7.35 -12.87 8.07
CA ALA A 30 6.15 -12.94 8.88
C ALA A 30 5.13 -11.87 8.42
N VAL A 31 3.90 -12.31 8.18
CA VAL A 31 2.79 -11.42 7.86
C VAL A 31 2.25 -10.86 9.18
N ALA A 32 2.68 -9.64 9.52
CA ALA A 32 2.24 -8.95 10.72
C ALA A 32 1.81 -7.52 10.36
N LEU A 33 0.68 -7.07 10.89
CA LEU A 33 0.11 -5.76 10.61
C LEU A 33 -0.19 -5.03 11.91
N ARG A 34 0.08 -3.73 11.90
CA ARG A 34 -0.33 -2.81 12.97
C ARG A 34 -1.10 -1.66 12.35
N PHE A 35 -2.19 -1.27 13.00
CA PHE A 35 -2.95 -0.09 12.66
C PHE A 35 -2.76 0.96 13.75
N VAL A 36 -2.35 2.16 13.34
CA VAL A 36 -2.18 3.31 14.23
C VAL A 36 -3.25 4.34 13.86
N PRO A 37 -4.12 4.75 14.80
CA PRO A 37 -5.12 5.76 14.50
C PRO A 37 -4.42 7.09 14.21
N VAL A 38 -4.90 7.80 13.19
CA VAL A 38 -4.36 9.10 12.79
C VAL A 38 -5.33 10.19 13.21
N SER A 39 -4.87 11.09 14.06
CA SER A 39 -5.61 12.27 14.47
C SER A 39 -5.45 13.38 13.44
N LEU A 40 -6.56 14.02 13.07
CA LEU A 40 -6.56 15.16 12.19
C LEU A 40 -6.19 16.46 12.93
N THR A 41 -5.39 17.29 12.28
CA THR A 41 -5.17 18.70 12.64
C THR A 41 -6.41 19.55 12.35
N ALA A 42 -6.45 20.79 12.84
CA ALA A 42 -7.59 21.68 12.60
C ALA A 42 -7.84 21.98 11.10
N PRO A 43 -6.81 22.26 10.27
CA PRO A 43 -7.00 22.43 8.83
C PRO A 43 -7.55 21.16 8.16
N GLU A 44 -7.04 19.98 8.51
CA GLU A 44 -7.49 18.71 7.93
C GLU A 44 -8.93 18.38 8.31
N ARG A 45 -9.35 18.69 9.55
CA ARG A 45 -10.77 18.55 9.95
C ARG A 45 -11.69 19.43 9.12
N LYS A 46 -11.28 20.67 8.83
CA LYS A 46 -12.05 21.58 7.97
C LYS A 46 -12.16 21.04 6.54
N ALA A 47 -11.07 20.50 5.99
CA ALA A 47 -11.09 19.86 4.68
C ALA A 47 -12.01 18.63 4.66
N ALA A 48 -11.93 17.78 5.69
CA ALA A 48 -12.76 16.59 5.81
C ALA A 48 -14.27 16.90 5.91
N ALA A 49 -14.64 18.03 6.52
CA ALA A 49 -16.03 18.49 6.56
C ALA A 49 -16.59 18.83 5.17
N GLY A 50 -15.73 19.08 4.18
CA GLY A 50 -16.11 19.34 2.79
C GLY A 50 -16.44 18.09 1.96
N LEU A 51 -16.26 16.87 2.48
CA LEU A 51 -16.42 15.60 1.74
C LEU A 51 -17.89 15.18 1.48
N VAL A 52 -18.85 16.08 1.67
CA VAL A 52 -20.31 15.81 1.55
C VAL A 52 -20.64 15.19 0.18
N PRO A 53 -21.46 14.12 0.11
CA PRO A 53 -22.27 13.54 1.20
C PRO A 53 -21.52 12.59 2.15
N PHE A 54 -20.23 12.36 1.94
CA PHE A 54 -19.43 11.48 2.79
C PHE A 54 -18.96 12.20 4.05
N ARG A 55 -18.92 11.45 5.15
CA ARG A 55 -18.31 11.88 6.39
C ARG A 55 -17.07 11.04 6.64
N LEU A 56 -15.92 11.70 6.80
CA LEU A 56 -14.71 11.02 7.23
C LEU A 56 -14.88 10.57 8.69
N ASP A 57 -14.96 9.26 8.91
CA ASP A 57 -15.19 8.70 10.25
C ASP A 57 -13.87 8.52 11.01
N ARG A 58 -12.92 7.76 10.44
CA ARG A 58 -11.60 7.49 11.03
C ARG A 58 -10.54 7.37 9.95
N ILE A 59 -9.30 7.54 10.37
CA ILE A 59 -8.11 7.32 9.54
C ILE A 59 -7.16 6.42 10.29
N TRP A 60 -6.59 5.47 9.57
CA TRP A 60 -5.64 4.51 10.10
C TRP A 60 -4.38 4.53 9.25
N ARG A 61 -3.22 4.61 9.91
CA ARG A 61 -1.94 4.31 9.28
C ARG A 61 -1.66 2.83 9.46
N MET A 62 -1.48 2.14 8.35
CA MET A 62 -1.12 0.73 8.32
C MET A 62 0.40 0.58 8.31
N GLU A 63 0.91 -0.27 9.18
CA GLU A 63 2.35 -0.51 9.33
C GLU A 63 2.65 -2.01 9.30
N SER A 64 3.73 -2.38 8.62
CA SER A 64 4.20 -3.76 8.56
C SER A 64 5.69 -3.82 8.26
N ARG A 65 6.34 -4.88 8.74
CA ARG A 65 7.67 -5.28 8.27
C ARG A 65 7.61 -6.40 7.23
N TYR A 66 6.42 -6.87 6.88
CA TYR A 66 6.25 -7.93 5.88
C TYR A 66 6.92 -7.52 4.57
N ARG A 67 7.76 -8.39 4.00
CA ARG A 67 8.66 -8.04 2.90
C ARG A 67 7.93 -7.54 1.66
N LEU A 68 6.71 -8.05 1.44
CA LEU A 68 5.84 -7.72 0.31
C LEU A 68 4.79 -6.64 0.66
N PHE A 69 4.87 -6.00 1.83
CA PHE A 69 3.93 -4.96 2.21
C PHE A 69 4.13 -3.65 1.43
N GLY A 70 3.07 -3.14 0.82
CA GLY A 70 3.03 -1.85 0.13
C GLY A 70 2.52 -1.96 -1.31
N GLY A 71 2.36 -0.82 -1.98
CA GLY A 71 1.91 -0.77 -3.38
C GLY A 71 0.45 -1.17 -3.60
N TYR A 72 -0.36 -1.26 -2.54
CA TYR A 72 -1.77 -1.64 -2.67
C TYR A 72 -2.58 -0.56 -3.37
N SER A 73 -3.26 -0.97 -4.42
CA SER A 73 -4.02 -0.13 -5.35
C SER A 73 -5.46 -0.65 -5.51
N GLY A 74 -5.70 -1.94 -5.28
CA GLY A 74 -7.04 -2.51 -5.16
C GLY A 74 -7.39 -2.91 -3.73
N LEU A 75 -8.64 -2.67 -3.31
CA LEU A 75 -9.16 -3.04 -1.99
C LEU A 75 -10.63 -3.47 -2.10
N VAL A 76 -10.97 -4.62 -1.50
CA VAL A 76 -12.36 -5.11 -1.46
C VAL A 76 -12.72 -5.69 -0.09
N ALA A 77 -13.98 -5.52 0.31
CA ALA A 77 -14.53 -6.20 1.47
C ALA A 77 -14.99 -7.62 1.13
N LEU A 78 -14.67 -8.57 2.00
CA LEU A 78 -15.05 -9.96 1.88
C LEU A 78 -16.28 -10.26 2.73
N GLY A 79 -17.05 -11.29 2.34
CA GLY A 79 -18.26 -11.69 3.05
C GLY A 79 -18.04 -12.18 4.50
N ASP A 80 -16.80 -12.47 4.89
CA ASP A 80 -16.42 -12.86 6.25
C ASP A 80 -15.99 -11.68 7.14
N GLY A 81 -16.20 -10.44 6.69
CA GLY A 81 -15.85 -9.23 7.42
C GLY A 81 -14.37 -8.84 7.34
N ARG A 82 -13.56 -9.57 6.54
CA ARG A 82 -12.17 -9.21 6.26
C ARG A 82 -12.06 -8.33 5.02
N LEU A 83 -10.92 -7.71 4.84
CA LEU A 83 -10.54 -6.97 3.64
C LEU A 83 -9.49 -7.75 2.87
N LEU A 84 -9.52 -7.64 1.54
CA LEU A 84 -8.46 -8.11 0.65
C LEU A 84 -7.92 -6.91 -0.12
N ALA A 85 -6.63 -6.65 0.02
CA ALA A 85 -5.89 -5.70 -0.78
C ALA A 85 -5.02 -6.43 -1.82
N ILE A 86 -4.86 -5.82 -2.98
CA ILE A 86 -3.96 -6.27 -4.05
C ILE A 86 -3.06 -5.11 -4.49
N SER A 87 -1.78 -5.39 -4.75
CA SER A 87 -0.81 -4.41 -5.20
C SER A 87 -0.61 -4.38 -6.71
N ASP A 88 -0.01 -3.29 -7.18
CA ASP A 88 0.55 -3.08 -8.53
C ASP A 88 1.68 -4.06 -8.92
N PHE A 89 2.08 -4.94 -7.99
CA PHE A 89 3.00 -6.06 -8.22
C PHE A 89 2.35 -7.44 -8.08
N GLY A 90 1.03 -7.50 -7.90
CA GLY A 90 0.28 -8.75 -7.68
C GLY A 90 0.35 -9.31 -6.27
N VAL A 91 0.85 -8.56 -5.29
CA VAL A 91 0.89 -9.00 -3.90
C VAL A 91 -0.50 -8.91 -3.30
N MET A 92 -0.94 -9.96 -2.62
CA MET A 92 -2.22 -10.02 -1.91
C MET A 92 -2.01 -9.89 -0.41
N LEU A 93 -2.91 -9.15 0.25
CA LEU A 93 -2.96 -9.06 1.69
C LEU A 93 -4.40 -9.10 2.20
N ARG A 94 -4.74 -10.13 2.96
CA ARG A 94 -6.05 -10.29 3.61
C ARG A 94 -5.97 -10.03 5.10
N PHE A 95 -6.76 -9.10 5.62
CA PHE A 95 -6.67 -8.63 7.00
C PHE A 95 -8.02 -8.23 7.59
N SER A 96 -8.14 -8.19 8.92
CA SER A 96 -9.31 -7.64 9.59
C SER A 96 -9.29 -6.10 9.54
N PRO A 97 -10.43 -5.40 9.36
CA PRO A 97 -10.51 -3.96 9.55
C PRO A 97 -9.97 -3.55 10.93
N PRO A 98 -9.37 -2.36 11.07
CA PRO A 98 -8.74 -1.91 12.33
C PRO A 98 -9.73 -1.80 13.50
N ASP A 99 -11.00 -1.51 13.20
CA ASP A 99 -12.06 -1.30 14.19
C ASP A 99 -12.92 -2.54 14.46
N GLY A 100 -12.54 -3.70 13.93
CA GLY A 100 -13.29 -4.95 14.04
C GLY A 100 -12.57 -6.06 14.81
N PRO A 101 -13.21 -7.24 14.94
CA PRO A 101 -12.56 -8.44 15.46
C PRO A 101 -11.28 -8.76 14.69
N GLN A 102 -10.16 -8.86 15.40
CA GLN A 102 -8.86 -9.11 14.79
C GLN A 102 -8.63 -10.60 14.54
N SER A 103 -8.06 -10.89 13.37
CA SER A 103 -7.61 -12.22 12.97
C SER A 103 -6.23 -12.12 12.34
N ALA A 104 -5.44 -13.20 12.38
CA ALA A 104 -4.11 -13.20 11.79
C ALA A 104 -4.17 -12.83 10.30
N PRO A 105 -3.38 -11.84 9.84
CA PRO A 105 -3.37 -11.47 8.44
C PRO A 105 -2.73 -12.55 7.59
N LEU A 106 -3.16 -12.63 6.33
CA LEU A 106 -2.65 -13.60 5.37
C LEU A 106 -2.05 -12.81 4.19
N GLY A 107 -0.80 -13.11 3.88
CA GLY A 107 -0.09 -12.55 2.73
C GLY A 107 0.03 -13.60 1.63
N GLY A 108 0.07 -13.15 0.39
CA GLY A 108 0.23 -14.01 -0.76
C GLY A 108 0.64 -13.21 -1.99
N ASP A 109 0.72 -13.89 -3.12
CA ASP A 109 0.99 -13.30 -4.42
C ASP A 109 0.07 -14.02 -5.42
N VAL A 110 -0.44 -13.28 -6.39
CA VAL A 110 -1.21 -13.83 -7.50
C VAL A 110 -0.26 -14.59 -8.43
N ARG A 111 0.14 -15.78 -8.00
CA ARG A 111 0.97 -16.69 -8.80
C ARG A 111 0.11 -17.31 -9.91
N GLY A 112 0.56 -17.19 -11.16
CA GLY A 112 0.06 -18.02 -12.26
C GLY A 112 -1.04 -17.43 -13.15
N LEU A 113 -1.33 -16.13 -13.10
CA LEU A 113 -2.25 -15.50 -14.09
C LEU A 113 -1.64 -15.35 -15.48
N ASN A 114 -0.31 -15.31 -15.60
CA ASN A 114 0.40 -15.41 -16.88
C ASN A 114 1.76 -16.10 -16.68
N ALA A 115 2.15 -16.97 -17.61
CA ALA A 115 3.48 -17.58 -17.64
C ALA A 115 4.58 -16.51 -17.84
N ASP A 116 4.21 -15.41 -18.50
CA ASP A 116 5.03 -14.23 -18.64
C ASP A 116 4.94 -13.37 -17.38
N GLN A 117 6.00 -13.41 -16.57
CA GLN A 117 6.13 -12.68 -15.30
C GLN A 117 6.26 -11.15 -15.46
N HIS A 118 5.82 -10.60 -16.59
CA HIS A 118 5.99 -9.19 -16.93
C HIS A 118 5.14 -8.32 -16.01
N LYS A 119 5.72 -7.19 -15.56
CA LYS A 119 5.08 -6.28 -14.60
C LYS A 119 3.67 -5.86 -15.05
N THR A 120 3.49 -5.61 -16.35
CA THR A 120 2.22 -5.19 -16.95
C THR A 120 1.06 -6.17 -16.73
N ALA A 121 1.36 -7.47 -16.52
CA ALA A 121 0.33 -8.48 -16.23
C ALA A 121 -0.06 -8.54 -14.74
N ARG A 122 0.42 -7.60 -13.91
CA ARG A 122 0.21 -7.57 -12.45
C ARG A 122 -0.04 -6.16 -11.91
N ASP A 123 -0.24 -5.18 -12.80
CA ASP A 123 -0.39 -3.76 -12.48
C ASP A 123 -1.83 -3.46 -12.03
N PHE A 124 -2.30 -4.15 -11.00
CA PHE A 124 -3.70 -4.08 -10.61
C PHE A 124 -4.07 -2.69 -10.09
N GLU A 125 -5.18 -2.11 -10.55
CA GLU A 125 -5.62 -0.75 -10.17
C GLU A 125 -7.02 -0.70 -9.55
N ALA A 126 -7.77 -1.79 -9.65
CA ALA A 126 -9.06 -1.92 -8.98
C ALA A 126 -9.33 -3.39 -8.65
N LEU A 127 -10.16 -3.61 -7.63
CA LEU A 127 -10.59 -4.93 -7.19
C LEU A 127 -12.06 -4.89 -6.79
N THR A 128 -12.85 -5.81 -7.32
CA THR A 128 -14.23 -6.05 -6.89
C THR A 128 -14.47 -7.55 -6.67
N ALA A 129 -15.48 -7.87 -5.86
CA ALA A 129 -15.83 -9.24 -5.53
C ALA A 129 -17.18 -9.59 -6.14
N ASP A 130 -17.27 -10.76 -6.77
CA ASP A 130 -18.51 -11.40 -7.17
C ASP A 130 -18.86 -12.49 -6.13
N PRO A 131 -19.80 -12.21 -5.20
CA PRO A 131 -20.15 -13.16 -4.16
C PRO A 131 -20.88 -14.39 -4.70
N VAL A 132 -21.57 -14.28 -5.85
CA VAL A 132 -22.32 -15.39 -6.45
C VAL A 132 -21.36 -16.39 -7.08
N ARG A 133 -20.36 -15.89 -7.83
CA ARG A 133 -19.36 -16.73 -8.51
C ARG A 133 -18.18 -17.12 -7.61
N LYS A 134 -18.11 -16.57 -6.39
CA LYS A 134 -16.96 -16.70 -5.48
C LYS A 134 -15.65 -16.31 -6.17
N ALA A 135 -15.70 -15.22 -6.95
CA ALA A 135 -14.61 -14.76 -7.79
C ALA A 135 -14.26 -13.30 -7.47
N PHE A 136 -13.05 -12.90 -7.82
CA PHE A 136 -12.64 -11.50 -7.81
C PHE A 136 -12.38 -11.04 -9.23
N TRP A 137 -12.76 -9.80 -9.52
CA TRP A 137 -12.43 -9.12 -10.77
C TRP A 137 -11.46 -8.01 -10.45
N ALA A 138 -10.38 -7.93 -11.20
CA ALA A 138 -9.37 -6.90 -11.04
C ALA A 138 -9.05 -6.29 -12.41
N SER A 139 -8.85 -4.97 -12.43
CA SER A 139 -8.34 -4.27 -13.62
C SER A 139 -6.83 -4.11 -13.51
N MET A 140 -6.14 -4.15 -14.65
CA MET A 140 -4.72 -3.87 -14.81
C MET A 140 -4.52 -2.77 -15.85
#